data_AF-A0A5B1QX16-F1
#
_entry.id   AF-A0A5B1QX16-F1
#
_cell.length_a   1.000
_cell.length_b   1.000
_cell.length_c   1.000
_cell.angle_alpha   90.00
_cell.angle_beta   90.00
_cell.angle_gamma   90.00
#
_symmetry.space_group_name_H-M   'P 1'
#
loop_
_entity.id
_entity.type
_entity.pdbx_description
1 polymer ?
#
loop_
_entity_poly.entity_id
_entity_poly.type
_entity_poly.pdbx_seq_one_letter_code
_entity_poly.pdbx_strand_id
1 'polypeptide(L)'
;MSSVNNMQGASQRCPQPGPSQVTPLPAQSSSDRPRSKHAADMRQIRLDCLAALDRKDRGEITHQEFMRIARECLERKKAREAASRILCERAEAGEVSLEEFSRECGYSEEDWEKVGPGIERNMEIFVANTRHIRGRSLRNQTSRGH
;
A
#
# COMPACT_ATOMS: atom_id res chain seq x y z
N MET A 1 -65.94 -33.61 -6.92
CA MET A 1 -66.71 -33.36 -8.16
C MET A 1 -66.35 -31.96 -8.64
N SER A 2 -65.48 -31.88 -9.64
CA SER A 2 -65.76 -31.26 -10.97
C SER A 2 -65.32 -29.79 -10.98
N SER A 3 -64.64 -29.23 -11.98
CA SER A 3 -64.10 -29.73 -13.24
C SER A 3 -63.09 -28.70 -13.79
N VAL A 4 -62.34 -29.18 -14.76
CA VAL A 4 -61.22 -28.65 -15.55
C VAL A 4 -61.46 -27.37 -16.37
N ASN A 5 -60.35 -26.64 -16.53
CA ASN A 5 -59.77 -26.00 -17.73
C ASN A 5 -60.55 -24.91 -18.50
N ASN A 6 -59.82 -23.84 -18.80
CA ASN A 6 -59.61 -23.52 -20.22
C ASN A 6 -58.19 -22.95 -20.46
N MET A 7 -57.51 -23.54 -21.44
CA MET A 7 -56.20 -23.13 -21.98
C MET A 7 -56.37 -22.12 -23.12
N GLN A 8 -55.30 -21.35 -23.38
CA GLN A 8 -54.83 -20.71 -24.63
C GLN A 8 -54.58 -19.20 -24.43
N GLY A 9 -53.43 -18.62 -24.80
CA GLY A 9 -52.31 -19.13 -25.57
C GLY A 9 -51.06 -18.29 -25.34
N ALA A 10 -49.94 -18.85 -25.77
CA ALA A 10 -48.62 -18.27 -25.70
C ALA A 10 -48.52 -16.98 -26.52
N SER A 11 -47.86 -15.96 -25.97
CA SER A 11 -46.92 -15.16 -26.76
C SER A 11 -45.86 -14.55 -25.86
N GLN A 12 -44.65 -15.10 -26.00
CA GLN A 12 -43.40 -14.58 -25.47
C GLN A 12 -43.23 -13.10 -25.81
N ARG A 13 -42.87 -12.27 -24.82
CA ARG A 13 -41.81 -11.25 -24.94
C ARG A 13 -41.20 -11.00 -23.56
N CYS A 14 -40.03 -11.59 -23.33
CA CYS A 14 -39.14 -11.17 -22.25
C CYS A 14 -38.77 -9.69 -22.47
N PRO A 15 -38.85 -8.81 -21.45
CA PRO A 15 -38.08 -7.57 -21.49
C PRO A 15 -36.60 -7.94 -21.46
N GLN A 16 -35.84 -7.51 -22.46
CA GLN A 16 -34.38 -7.63 -22.45
C GLN A 16 -33.81 -6.97 -21.18
N PRO A 17 -32.89 -7.61 -20.45
CA PRO A 17 -32.02 -6.89 -19.54
C PRO A 17 -31.03 -6.08 -20.39
N GLY A 18 -31.16 -4.75 -20.36
CA GLY A 18 -30.15 -3.85 -20.92
C GLY A 18 -28.80 -4.05 -20.23
N PRO A 19 -27.69 -3.59 -20.83
CA PRO A 19 -26.38 -3.73 -20.22
C PRO A 19 -26.37 -3.00 -18.88
N SER A 20 -26.35 -3.75 -17.78
CA SER A 20 -26.03 -3.23 -16.46
C SER A 20 -24.69 -2.53 -16.57
N GLN A 21 -24.71 -1.19 -16.59
CA GLN A 21 -23.53 -0.42 -16.26
C GLN A 21 -23.17 -0.82 -14.83
N VAL A 22 -22.15 -1.67 -14.72
CA VAL A 22 -21.45 -1.93 -13.48
C VAL A 22 -20.72 -0.62 -13.17
N THR A 23 -21.40 0.32 -12.53
CA THR A 23 -20.74 1.43 -11.87
C THR A 23 -19.72 0.80 -10.91
N PRO A 24 -18.41 1.06 -11.06
CA PRO A 24 -17.45 0.60 -10.07
C PRO A 24 -17.89 1.22 -8.75
N LEU A 25 -18.27 0.39 -7.79
CA LEU A 25 -18.42 0.88 -6.42
C LEU A 25 -17.10 1.56 -6.07
N PRO A 26 -17.13 2.81 -5.55
CA PRO A 26 -15.90 3.42 -5.07
C PRO A 26 -15.24 2.44 -4.12
N ALA A 27 -13.96 2.14 -4.39
CA ALA A 27 -13.15 1.26 -3.57
C ALA A 27 -13.43 1.61 -2.12
N GLN A 28 -13.99 0.64 -1.36
CA GLN A 28 -14.33 0.85 0.03
C GLN A 28 -13.07 1.39 0.70
N SER A 29 -13.08 2.67 1.07
CA SER A 29 -11.91 3.28 1.68
C SER A 29 -11.71 2.56 3.00
N SER A 30 -10.75 1.65 3.04
CA SER A 30 -10.32 1.10 4.31
C SER A 30 -9.92 2.30 5.16
N SER A 31 -10.52 2.45 6.34
CA SER A 31 -10.17 3.51 7.29
C SER A 31 -8.76 3.30 7.88
N ASP A 32 -8.02 2.34 7.34
CA ASP A 32 -6.67 2.02 7.74
C ASP A 32 -5.73 3.11 7.24
N ARG A 33 -4.80 3.49 8.12
CA ARG A 33 -3.78 4.48 7.79
C ARG A 33 -2.96 3.98 6.59
N PRO A 34 -2.68 4.84 5.61
CA PRO A 34 -1.86 4.48 4.45
C PRO A 34 -0.50 3.93 4.90
N ARG A 35 -0.01 2.87 4.26
CA ARG A 35 1.26 2.23 4.58
C ARG A 35 2.15 2.19 3.35
N SER A 36 3.45 2.41 3.55
CA SER A 36 4.42 2.12 2.50
C SER A 36 4.43 0.61 2.21
N LYS A 37 4.82 0.24 0.98
CA LYS A 37 4.95 -1.17 0.58
C LYS A 37 5.85 -1.94 1.53
N HIS A 38 6.98 -1.35 1.92
CA HIS A 38 7.87 -1.93 2.93
C HIS A 38 7.15 -2.20 4.26
N ALA A 39 6.38 -1.23 4.77
CA ALA A 39 5.64 -1.39 6.02
C ALA A 39 4.52 -2.43 5.90
N ALA A 40 3.89 -2.56 4.73
CA ALA A 40 2.91 -3.58 4.45
C ALA A 40 3.54 -4.99 4.48
N ASP A 41 4.67 -5.19 3.79
CA ASP A 41 5.39 -6.48 3.76
C ASP A 41 5.84 -6.91 5.15
N MET A 42 6.44 -5.98 5.92
CA MET A 42 6.89 -6.25 7.28
C MET A 42 5.72 -6.61 8.21
N ARG A 43 4.57 -5.98 8.01
CA ARG A 43 3.34 -6.33 8.72
C ARG A 43 2.85 -7.72 8.33
N GLN A 44 2.86 -8.07 7.05
CA GLN A 44 2.42 -9.38 6.58
C GLN A 44 3.28 -10.49 7.16
N ILE A 45 4.61 -10.35 7.13
CA ILE A 45 5.55 -11.33 7.73
C ILE A 45 5.26 -11.54 9.22
N ARG A 46 4.96 -10.45 9.94
CA ARG A 46 4.58 -10.52 11.36
C ARG A 46 3.27 -11.27 11.56
N LEU A 47 2.26 -10.99 10.73
CA LEU A 47 0.96 -11.65 10.80
C LEU A 47 1.07 -13.15 10.49
N ASP A 48 1.87 -13.53 9.50
CA ASP A 48 2.10 -14.94 9.18
C ASP A 48 2.69 -15.70 10.38
N CYS A 49 3.66 -15.10 11.07
CA CYS A 49 4.29 -15.69 12.25
C CYS A 49 3.30 -15.80 13.44
N LEU A 50 2.48 -14.78 13.65
CA LEU A 50 1.43 -14.79 14.69
C LEU A 50 0.34 -15.82 14.39
N ALA A 51 -0.08 -15.93 13.13
CA ALA A 51 -1.04 -16.94 12.70
C ALA A 51 -0.47 -18.35 12.93
N ALA A 52 0.81 -18.58 12.64
CA ALA A 52 1.46 -19.85 12.93
C ALA A 52 1.51 -20.16 14.43
N LEU A 53 1.76 -19.16 15.28
CA LEU A 53 1.73 -19.32 16.73
C LEU A 53 0.33 -19.72 17.22
N ASP A 54 -0.70 -19.02 16.77
CA ASP A 54 -2.10 -19.29 17.10
C ASP A 54 -2.51 -20.72 16.69
N ARG A 55 -2.13 -21.15 15.48
CA ARG A 55 -2.36 -22.53 15.02
C ARG A 55 -1.64 -23.57 15.86
N LYS A 56 -0.41 -23.27 16.33
CA LYS A 56 0.34 -24.15 17.24
C LYS A 56 -0.35 -24.25 18.60
N ASP A 57 -0.84 -23.12 19.13
CA ASP A 57 -1.54 -23.08 20.42
C ASP A 57 -2.91 -23.78 20.35
N ARG A 58 -3.57 -23.78 19.19
CA ARG A 58 -4.77 -24.60 18.91
C ARG A 58 -4.47 -26.08 18.63
N GLY A 59 -3.20 -26.48 18.59
CA GLY A 59 -2.77 -27.85 18.28
C GLY A 59 -2.96 -28.27 16.82
N GLU A 60 -3.19 -27.33 15.90
CA GLU A 60 -3.34 -27.61 14.47
C GLU A 60 -2.00 -27.90 13.79
N ILE A 61 -0.91 -27.39 14.34
CA ILE A 61 0.45 -27.66 13.88
C ILE A 61 1.33 -28.06 15.04
N THR A 62 2.34 -28.87 14.76
CA THR A 62 3.35 -29.27 15.73
C THR A 62 4.28 -28.09 16.08
N HIS A 63 4.96 -28.20 17.22
CA HIS A 63 6.01 -27.24 17.58
C HIS A 63 7.13 -27.19 16.52
N GLN A 64 7.48 -28.32 15.90
CA GLN A 64 8.52 -28.38 14.87
C GLN A 64 8.11 -27.61 13.60
N GLU A 65 6.85 -27.74 13.18
CA GLU A 65 6.30 -26.98 12.06
C GLU A 65 6.25 -25.48 12.36
N PHE A 66 5.82 -25.09 13.56
CA PHE A 66 5.89 -23.71 14.00
C PHE A 66 7.32 -23.15 13.93
N MET A 67 8.31 -23.88 14.47
CA MET A 67 9.70 -23.44 14.43
C MET A 67 10.24 -23.30 13.02
N ARG A 68 9.79 -24.13 12.07
CA ARG A 68 10.13 -23.98 10.65
C ARG A 68 9.53 -22.68 10.09
N ILE A 69 8.24 -22.43 10.31
CA ILE A 69 7.55 -21.23 9.82
C ILE A 69 8.15 -19.96 10.45
N ALA A 70 8.45 -19.98 11.76
CA ALA A 70 9.06 -18.87 12.46
C ALA A 70 10.44 -18.52 11.89
N ARG A 71 11.28 -19.53 11.58
CA ARG A 71 12.56 -19.31 10.90
C ARG A 71 12.38 -18.70 9.52
N GLU A 72 11.45 -19.20 8.73
CA GLU A 72 11.14 -18.64 7.42
C GLU A 72 10.68 -17.18 7.51
N CYS A 73 9.84 -16.84 8.48
CA CYS A 73 9.43 -15.45 8.74
C CYS A 73 10.63 -14.57 9.10
N LEU A 74 11.57 -15.06 9.92
CA LEU A 74 12.79 -14.33 10.25
C LEU A 74 13.68 -14.10 9.03
N GLU A 75 13.84 -15.09 8.17
CA GLU A 75 14.66 -14.95 6.95
C GLU A 75 14.01 -13.99 5.95
N ARG A 76 12.68 -14.07 5.74
CA ARG A 76 11.94 -13.08 4.93
C ARG A 76 12.09 -11.67 5.48
N LYS A 77 12.02 -11.51 6.82
CA LYS A 77 12.21 -10.22 7.49
C LYS A 77 13.61 -9.66 7.19
N LYS A 78 14.66 -10.44 7.43
CA LYS A 78 16.05 -10.04 7.18
C LYS A 78 16.27 -9.67 5.72
N ALA A 79 15.74 -10.47 4.80
CA ALA A 79 15.85 -10.20 3.37
C ALA A 79 15.20 -8.87 3.00
N ARG A 80 14.01 -8.58 3.53
CA ARG A 80 13.31 -7.31 3.26
C ARG A 80 14.03 -6.11 3.87
N GLU A 81 14.56 -6.25 5.09
CA GLU A 81 15.37 -5.21 5.74
C GLU A 81 16.67 -4.94 4.97
N ALA A 82 17.37 -5.99 4.52
CA ALA A 82 18.58 -5.86 3.73
C ALA A 82 18.31 -5.20 2.36
N ALA A 83 17.25 -5.62 1.66
CA ALA A 83 16.85 -5.02 0.39
C ALA A 83 16.51 -3.53 0.56
N SER A 84 15.77 -3.18 1.61
CA SER A 84 15.43 -1.78 1.90
C SER A 84 16.68 -0.96 2.22
N ARG A 85 17.63 -1.52 2.98
CA ARG A 85 18.88 -0.82 3.31
C ARG A 85 19.70 -0.52 2.06
N ILE A 86 19.91 -1.51 1.20
CA ILE A 86 20.65 -1.35 -0.06
C ILE A 86 19.97 -0.30 -0.94
N LEU A 87 18.64 -0.31 -1.02
CA LEU A 87 17.93 0.69 -1.82
C LEU A 87 18.11 2.11 -1.27
N CYS A 88 18.06 2.29 0.05
CA CYS A 88 18.35 3.59 0.68
C CYS A 88 19.78 4.05 0.42
N GLU A 89 20.78 3.16 0.58
CA GLU A 89 22.19 3.47 0.31
C GLU A 89 22.40 3.91 -1.15
N ARG A 90 21.80 3.18 -2.11
CA ARG A 90 21.86 3.55 -3.52
C ARG A 90 21.13 4.86 -3.82
N ALA A 91 20.01 5.13 -3.16
CA ALA A 91 19.27 6.38 -3.32
C ALA A 91 20.06 7.58 -2.78
N GLU A 92 20.74 7.43 -1.64
CA GLU A 92 21.64 8.44 -1.07
C GLU A 92 22.84 8.71 -1.98
N ALA A 93 23.37 7.67 -2.64
CA ALA A 93 24.42 7.80 -3.65
C ALA A 93 23.93 8.40 -4.98
N GLY A 94 22.62 8.60 -5.16
CA GLY A 94 22.02 9.10 -6.41
C GLY A 94 22.00 8.06 -7.54
N GLU A 95 22.15 6.78 -7.22
CA GLU A 95 22.20 5.66 -8.17
C GLU A 95 20.80 5.10 -8.51
N VAL A 96 19.75 5.66 -7.92
CA VAL A 96 18.36 5.23 -8.09
C VAL A 96 17.51 6.47 -8.39
N SER A 97 16.64 6.39 -9.39
CA SER A 97 15.69 7.47 -9.64
C SER A 97 14.63 7.54 -8.54
N LEU A 98 14.01 8.71 -8.37
CA LEU A 98 12.90 8.86 -7.42
C LEU A 98 11.72 7.96 -7.81
N GLU A 99 11.44 7.76 -9.11
CA GLU A 99 10.40 6.84 -9.55
C GLU A 99 10.75 5.38 -9.23
N GLU A 100 12.00 4.96 -9.43
CA GLU A 100 12.44 3.61 -9.08
C GLU A 100 12.36 3.38 -7.56
N PHE A 101 12.79 4.35 -6.76
CA PHE A 101 12.70 4.29 -5.31
C PHE A 101 11.24 4.23 -4.82
N SER A 102 10.38 5.09 -5.37
CA SER A 102 8.95 5.12 -5.03
C SER A 102 8.22 3.84 -5.47
N ARG A 103 8.58 3.29 -6.62
CA ARG A 103 8.02 2.01 -7.08
C ARG A 103 8.33 0.88 -6.10
N GLU A 104 9.54 0.83 -5.58
CA GLU A 104 10.03 -0.28 -4.76
C GLU A 104 9.64 -0.16 -3.27
N CYS A 105 9.75 1.06 -2.71
CA CYS A 105 9.55 1.32 -1.28
C CYS A 105 8.46 2.35 -0.96
N GLY A 106 7.90 3.03 -1.96
CA GLY A 106 6.86 4.02 -1.80
C GLY A 106 5.51 3.43 -1.41
N TYR A 107 4.46 4.24 -1.55
CA TYR A 107 3.10 3.82 -1.27
C TYR A 107 2.53 3.01 -2.45
N SER A 108 1.50 2.19 -2.21
CA SER A 108 0.65 1.72 -3.32
C SER A 108 -0.01 2.93 -3.99
N GLU A 109 -0.52 2.79 -5.20
CA GLU A 109 -1.24 3.89 -5.86
C GLU A 109 -2.41 4.38 -4.99
N GLU A 110 -3.19 3.45 -4.42
CA GLU A 110 -4.30 3.77 -3.51
C GLU A 110 -3.83 4.53 -2.26
N ASP A 111 -2.72 4.12 -1.65
CA ASP A 111 -2.20 4.80 -0.46
C ASP A 111 -1.49 6.11 -0.81
N TRP A 112 -0.91 6.22 -2.00
CA TRP A 112 -0.32 7.45 -2.52
C TRP A 112 -1.40 8.51 -2.76
N GLU A 113 -2.58 8.15 -3.26
CA GLU A 113 -3.70 9.09 -3.38
C GLU A 113 -4.10 9.71 -2.03
N LYS A 114 -3.94 8.96 -0.93
CA LYS A 114 -4.26 9.42 0.42
C LYS A 114 -3.20 10.34 1.03
N VAL A 115 -1.90 10.10 0.75
CA VAL A 115 -0.79 10.84 1.40
C VAL A 115 -0.02 11.78 0.49
N GLY A 116 -0.03 11.54 -0.82
CA GLY A 116 0.72 12.25 -1.85
C GLY A 116 0.54 13.77 -1.79
N PRO A 117 -0.70 14.30 -1.77
CA PRO A 117 -0.93 15.75 -1.69
C PRO A 117 -0.31 16.41 -0.44
N GLY A 118 -0.29 15.70 0.68
CA GLY A 118 0.32 16.18 1.92
C GLY A 118 1.85 16.17 1.85
N ILE A 119 2.43 15.14 1.25
CA ILE A 119 3.88 15.02 1.04
C ILE A 119 4.37 16.12 0.08
N GLU A 120 3.69 16.32 -1.05
CA GLU A 120 4.02 17.35 -2.04
C GLU A 120 4.00 18.75 -1.42
N ARG A 121 2.92 19.10 -0.69
CA ARG A 121 2.85 20.38 0.03
C ARG A 121 4.00 20.56 1.02
N ASN A 122 4.37 19.51 1.76
CA ASN A 122 5.48 19.59 2.70
C ASN A 122 6.84 19.76 1.99
N MET A 123 7.03 19.10 0.85
CA MET A 123 8.23 19.28 0.02
C MET A 123 8.32 20.72 -0.51
N GLU A 124 7.22 21.30 -1.00
CA GLU A 124 7.18 22.69 -1.45
C GLU A 124 7.55 23.66 -0.34
N ILE A 125 7.00 23.48 0.87
CA ILE A 125 7.33 24.28 2.06
C ILE A 125 8.82 24.15 2.38
N PHE A 126 9.36 22.93 2.36
CA PHE A 126 10.76 22.67 2.65
C PHE A 126 11.70 23.33 1.63
N VAL A 127 11.37 23.24 0.34
CA VAL A 127 12.11 23.90 -0.75
C VAL A 127 12.06 25.42 -0.60
N ALA A 128 10.88 25.98 -0.31
CA ALA A 128 10.73 27.42 -0.10
C ALA A 128 11.57 27.90 1.10
N ASN A 129 11.52 27.19 2.22
CA ASN A 129 12.32 27.51 3.41
C ASN A 129 13.83 27.41 3.14
N THR A 130 14.27 26.38 2.42
CA THR A 130 15.69 26.21 2.08
C THR A 130 16.17 27.34 1.16
N ARG A 131 15.35 27.76 0.18
CA ARG A 131 15.64 28.92 -0.68
C ARG A 131 15.73 30.21 0.14
N HIS A 132 14.83 30.43 1.09
CA HIS A 132 14.87 31.60 1.97
C HIS A 132 16.11 31.65 2.87
N ILE A 133 16.54 30.51 3.43
CA ILE A 133 17.75 30.42 4.26
C ILE A 133 19.00 30.72 3.43
N ARG A 134 19.12 30.13 2.24
CA ARG A 134 20.24 30.40 1.33
C ARG A 134 20.28 31.86 0.89
N GLY A 135 19.11 32.46 0.58
CA GLY A 135 19.01 33.87 0.22
C GLY A 135 19.42 34.83 1.35
N ARG A 136 19.09 34.51 2.61
CA ARG A 136 19.55 35.31 3.78
C ARG A 136 21.04 35.15 4.06
N SER A 137 21.59 33.94 3.92
CA SER A 137 23.03 33.70 4.10
C SER A 137 23.88 34.51 3.11
N LEU A 138 23.47 34.53 1.84
CA LEU A 138 24.15 35.31 0.79
C LEU A 138 24.06 36.83 1.02
N ARG A 139 22.92 37.34 1.51
CA ARG A 139 22.76 38.77 1.87
C ARG A 139 23.61 39.20 3.07
N ASN A 140 23.84 38.31 4.04
CA ASN A 140 24.65 38.64 5.20
C ASN A 140 26.16 38.65 4.89
N GLN A 141 26.59 37.90 3.88
CA GLN A 141 27.99 37.88 3.43
C GLN A 141 28.41 39.19 2.74
N THR A 142 27.52 39.84 1.99
CA THR A 142 27.82 41.12 1.33
C THR A 142 27.82 42.32 2.29
N SER A 143 27.34 42.16 3.54
CA SER A 143 27.33 43.23 4.55
C SER A 143 28.58 43.30 5.43
N ARG A 144 29.45 42.27 5.41
CA ARG A 144 30.65 42.16 6.25
C ARG A 144 31.95 42.57 5.55
N GLY A 145 31.88 43.00 4.29
CA GLY A 145 33.02 43.47 3.50
C GLY A 145 32.92 44.96 3.20
N HIS A 146 32.84 45.80 4.23
CA HIS A 146 33.03 47.25 4.14
C HIS A 146 34.00 47.70 5.22
#